data_AF-A0A3D4FRH0-F1
#
_entry.id   AF-A0A3D4FRH0-F1
#
_cell.length_a   1.000
_cell.length_b   1.000
_cell.length_c   1.000
_cell.angle_alpha   90.00
_cell.angle_beta   90.00
_cell.angle_gamma   90.00
#
_symmetry.space_group_name_H-M   'P 1'
#
loop_
_entity.id
_entity.type
_entity.pdbx_description
1 polymer ?
#
loop_
_entity_poly.entity_id
_entity_poly.type
_entity_poly.pdbx_seq_one_letter_code
_entity_poly.pdbx_strand_id
1 'polypeptide(L)'
;PTFTGLQVGSLDVQSSSFDESDPLGEVGVGVKYGVTSNLTLDFTYNPDFSQIESDRPQVEVNQRFALFYSEQRPFFLEGQEIFRSATPTNLVHTRTIVDPRYGGKLTGKIGRTTVGVFVADDEAPGRLDDVSAPSFGRTAQSFIGRLRYDLYGDSYVGAIATAREFGDDYNRVGGVDGRFRLGRTHAVSFLAVGSEHRDS
;
A
#
# COMPACT_ATOMS: atom_id res chain seq x y z
N PRO A 1 -5.17 -10.50 -19.38
CA PRO A 1 -4.01 -9.78 -18.82
C PRO A 1 -4.00 -8.37 -19.39
N THR A 2 -3.79 -7.36 -18.55
CA THR A 2 -3.69 -5.96 -18.99
C THR A 2 -2.30 -5.46 -18.66
N PHE A 3 -1.65 -4.83 -19.63
CA PHE A 3 -0.32 -4.25 -19.49
C PHE A 3 -0.43 -2.74 -19.65
N THR A 4 0.25 -1.99 -18.79
CA THR A 4 0.30 -0.52 -18.86
C THR A 4 1.74 -0.08 -18.65
N GLY A 5 2.29 0.64 -19.62
CA GLY A 5 3.61 1.26 -19.53
C GLY A 5 3.46 2.78 -19.57
N LEU A 6 4.15 3.47 -18.67
CA LEU A 6 4.23 4.93 -18.65
C LEU A 6 5.70 5.31 -18.72
N GLN A 7 6.08 6.06 -19.75
CA GLN A 7 7.41 6.64 -19.90
C GLN A 7 7.26 8.15 -19.73
N VAL A 8 7.98 8.74 -18.77
CA VAL A 8 7.99 10.18 -18.55
C VAL A 8 9.42 10.67 -18.76
N GLY A 9 9.57 11.71 -19.59
CA GLY A 9 10.83 12.42 -19.76
C GLY A 9 10.77 13.75 -19.01
N SER A 10 11.84 14.11 -18.32
CA SER A 10 11.99 15.42 -17.70
C SER A 10 12.44 16.47 -18.72
N LEU A 11 11.79 17.63 -18.74
CA LEU A 11 12.24 18.80 -19.49
C LEU A 11 12.97 19.76 -18.54
N ASP A 12 14.27 19.98 -18.77
CA ASP A 12 15.02 21.07 -18.14
C ASP A 12 14.55 22.41 -18.75
N VAL A 13 14.04 23.31 -17.90
CA VAL A 13 13.46 24.60 -18.32
C VAL A 13 14.52 25.71 -18.36
N GLN A 14 15.76 25.43 -17.95
CA GLN A 14 16.84 26.43 -17.99
C GLN A 14 17.74 26.35 -19.23
N SER A 15 17.77 25.22 -19.93
CA SER A 15 18.48 25.10 -21.20
C SER A 15 17.53 24.55 -22.27
N SER A 16 17.35 25.28 -23.38
CA SER A 16 16.62 24.78 -24.56
C SER A 16 17.45 23.74 -25.32
N SER A 17 18.03 22.80 -24.59
CA SER A 17 18.90 21.71 -25.02
C SER A 17 18.36 20.46 -24.36
N PHE A 18 18.02 19.43 -25.14
CA PHE A 18 17.80 18.11 -24.59
C PHE A 18 19.12 17.66 -23.94
N ASP A 19 19.11 17.42 -22.63
CA ASP A 19 20.25 16.81 -21.96
C ASP A 19 20.32 15.34 -22.39
N GLU A 20 21.22 15.06 -23.33
CA GLU A 20 21.47 13.73 -23.88
C GLU A 20 22.35 12.87 -22.95
N SER A 21 22.63 13.34 -21.72
CA SER A 21 23.46 12.63 -20.74
C SER A 21 22.68 11.68 -19.81
N ASP A 22 21.35 11.73 -19.79
CA ASP A 22 20.51 10.73 -19.12
C ASP A 22 19.48 10.09 -20.08
N PRO A 23 19.91 9.12 -20.93
CA PRO A 23 19.07 8.49 -21.95
C PRO A 23 17.94 7.60 -21.39
N LEU A 24 17.74 7.59 -20.07
CA LEU A 24 16.76 6.77 -19.36
C LEU A 24 15.96 7.66 -18.39
N GLY A 25 15.05 8.48 -18.89
CA GLY A 25 14.00 9.06 -18.03
C GLY A 25 13.34 7.97 -17.18
N GLU A 26 12.84 8.29 -15.99
CA GLU A 26 12.25 7.32 -15.06
C GLU A 26 11.10 6.55 -15.73
N VAL A 27 11.36 5.31 -16.13
CA VAL A 27 10.36 4.43 -16.75
C VAL A 27 9.62 3.67 -15.66
N GLY A 28 8.30 3.83 -15.61
CA GLY A 28 7.40 3.08 -14.74
C GLY A 28 6.61 2.02 -15.52
N VAL A 29 6.50 0.81 -14.95
CA VAL A 29 5.75 -0.29 -15.56
C VAL A 29 4.72 -0.85 -14.59
N GLY A 30 3.52 -1.10 -15.10
CA GLY A 30 2.43 -1.76 -14.39
C GLY A 30 1.93 -2.99 -15.14
N VAL A 31 1.74 -4.09 -14.41
CA VAL A 31 1.19 -5.34 -14.94
C VAL A 31 0.01 -5.78 -14.09
N LYS A 32 -1.09 -6.14 -14.74
CA LYS A 32 -2.28 -6.67 -14.09
C LYS A 32 -2.72 -7.99 -14.71
N TYR A 33 -2.83 -9.00 -13.87
CA TYR A 33 -3.10 -10.37 -14.28
C TYR A 33 -4.23 -10.99 -13.47
N GLY A 34 -5.37 -11.27 -14.11
CA GLY A 34 -6.43 -12.08 -13.51
C GLY A 34 -6.01 -13.55 -13.47
N VAL A 35 -5.51 -14.00 -12.32
CA VAL A 35 -5.14 -15.41 -12.05
C VAL A 35 -6.36 -16.31 -12.20
N THR A 36 -7.51 -15.85 -11.70
CA THR A 36 -8.82 -16.45 -11.96
C THR A 36 -9.84 -15.32 -12.18
N SER A 37 -11.09 -15.64 -12.50
CA SER A 37 -12.16 -14.64 -12.61
C SER A 37 -12.38 -13.82 -11.34
N ASN A 38 -11.94 -14.32 -10.18
CA ASN A 38 -12.11 -13.67 -8.88
C ASN A 38 -10.79 -13.42 -8.15
N LEU A 39 -9.63 -13.60 -8.80
CA LEU A 39 -8.32 -13.43 -8.18
C LEU A 39 -7.39 -12.67 -9.13
N THR A 40 -6.85 -11.56 -8.66
CA THR A 40 -6.05 -10.64 -9.46
C THR A 40 -4.71 -10.40 -8.82
N LEU A 41 -3.66 -10.47 -9.64
CA LEU A 41 -2.30 -10.10 -9.33
C LEU A 41 -1.98 -8.76 -10.02
N ASP A 42 -1.64 -7.75 -9.24
CA ASP A 42 -1.14 -6.47 -9.72
C ASP A 42 0.33 -6.34 -9.33
N PHE A 43 1.15 -5.87 -10.26
CA PHE A 43 2.57 -5.58 -10.05
C PHE A 43 2.89 -4.21 -10.63
N THR A 44 3.74 -3.46 -9.95
CA THR A 44 4.29 -2.20 -10.44
C THR A 44 5.78 -2.13 -10.14
N TYR A 45 6.52 -1.53 -11.04
CA TYR A 45 7.93 -1.24 -10.93
C TYR A 45 8.16 0.23 -11.28
N ASN A 46 8.88 0.94 -10.42
CA ASN A 46 9.16 2.36 -10.47
C ASN A 46 7.92 3.24 -10.80
N PRO A 47 6.80 3.10 -10.06
CA PRO A 47 5.63 3.95 -10.28
C PRO A 47 5.91 5.41 -9.87
N ASP A 48 5.71 6.33 -10.80
CA ASP A 48 5.64 7.76 -10.48
C ASP A 48 4.30 8.08 -9.78
N PHE A 49 4.34 8.18 -8.45
CA PHE A 49 3.20 8.60 -7.62
C PHE A 49 3.16 10.11 -7.36
N SER A 50 4.22 10.84 -7.70
CA SER A 50 4.37 12.27 -7.42
C SER A 50 3.33 13.11 -8.16
N GLN A 51 2.97 12.71 -9.38
CA GLN A 51 1.99 13.42 -10.21
C GLN A 51 0.57 13.36 -9.62
N ILE A 52 0.16 12.22 -9.04
CA ILE A 52 -1.18 12.06 -8.45
C ILE A 52 -1.34 12.87 -7.16
N GLU A 53 -0.27 13.07 -6.39
CA GLU A 53 -0.30 13.88 -5.17
C GLU A 53 -0.15 15.38 -5.46
N SER A 54 0.57 15.76 -6.53
CA SER A 54 0.86 17.15 -6.94
C SER A 54 -0.26 17.88 -7.67
N ASP A 55 -1.21 17.18 -8.31
CA ASP A 55 -2.38 17.76 -9.01
C ASP A 55 -3.40 18.46 -8.08
N ARG A 56 -3.01 18.76 -6.83
CA ARG A 56 -3.87 19.31 -5.77
C ARG A 56 -3.21 20.57 -5.18
N PRO A 57 -3.75 21.78 -5.41
CA PRO A 57 -3.28 22.95 -4.69
C PRO A 57 -3.61 22.80 -3.19
N GLN A 58 -2.60 22.72 -2.33
CA GLN A 58 -2.78 22.71 -0.88
C GLN A 58 -2.32 24.03 -0.25
N VAL A 59 -3.20 24.62 0.55
CA VAL A 59 -2.87 25.75 1.43
C VAL A 59 -2.49 25.16 2.79
N GLU A 60 -1.19 25.11 3.05
CA GLU A 60 -0.62 24.57 4.28
C GLU A 60 -0.75 25.58 5.41
N VAL A 61 -1.57 25.27 6.43
CA VAL A 61 -1.57 26.06 7.67
C VAL A 61 -1.51 25.10 8.87
N ASN A 62 -0.27 24.87 9.33
CA ASN A 62 0.10 24.63 10.73
C ASN A 62 -0.77 23.61 11.50
N GLN A 63 -0.62 22.30 11.23
CA GLN A 63 -1.26 21.24 12.03
C GLN A 63 -0.22 20.29 12.64
N ARG A 64 -0.26 20.12 13.97
CA ARG A 64 0.65 19.27 14.78
C ARG A 64 0.16 17.82 14.94
N PHE A 65 -0.70 17.35 14.04
CA PHE A 65 -1.22 15.98 14.04
C PHE A 65 -1.06 15.38 12.65
N ALA A 66 -0.74 14.08 12.57
CA ALA A 66 -0.70 13.35 11.30
C ALA A 66 -2.08 13.42 10.65
N LEU A 67 -2.18 14.16 9.55
CA LEU A 67 -3.40 14.26 8.75
C LEU A 67 -3.70 12.89 8.15
N PHE A 68 -4.85 12.30 8.52
CA PHE A 68 -5.38 11.11 7.85
C PHE A 68 -5.90 11.52 6.47
N TYR A 69 -5.04 11.65 5.47
CA TYR A 69 -5.59 11.85 4.12
C TYR A 69 -6.08 10.52 3.52
N SER A 70 -7.05 10.58 2.60
CA SER A 70 -7.54 9.40 1.90
C SER A 70 -6.48 8.90 0.92
N GLU A 71 -6.14 7.60 0.91
CA GLU A 71 -5.32 7.01 -0.17
C GLU A 71 -6.00 7.31 -1.53
N GLN A 72 -5.25 7.80 -2.51
CA GLN A 72 -5.79 8.23 -3.81
C GLN A 72 -5.13 7.52 -4.99
N ARG A 73 -4.04 6.80 -4.75
CA ARG A 73 -3.32 6.06 -5.80
C ARG A 73 -4.13 4.83 -6.20
N PRO A 74 -4.54 4.68 -7.47
CA PRO A 74 -5.37 3.56 -7.93
C PRO A 74 -4.83 2.18 -7.55
N PHE A 75 -3.50 2.02 -7.57
CA PHE A 75 -2.81 0.79 -7.18
C PHE A 75 -3.13 0.34 -5.74
N PHE A 76 -3.25 1.30 -4.80
CA PHE A 76 -3.53 1.03 -3.39
C PHE A 76 -5.03 1.06 -3.07
N LEU A 77 -5.80 1.84 -3.84
CA LEU A 77 -7.25 1.93 -3.69
C LEU A 77 -7.97 0.65 -4.10
N GLU A 78 -7.52 0.01 -5.18
CA GLU A 78 -8.18 -1.18 -5.68
C GLU A 78 -7.99 -2.36 -4.71
N GLY A 79 -9.08 -3.00 -4.29
CA GLY A 79 -9.03 -4.12 -3.36
C GLY A 79 -8.76 -3.72 -1.92
N GLN A 80 -8.70 -2.41 -1.58
CA GLN A 80 -8.46 -1.94 -0.21
C GLN A 80 -9.53 -2.44 0.78
N GLU A 81 -10.75 -2.67 0.29
CA GLU A 81 -11.87 -3.15 1.07
C GLU A 81 -11.65 -4.55 1.63
N ILE A 82 -10.78 -5.35 1.00
CA ILE A 82 -10.41 -6.69 1.46
C ILE A 82 -9.72 -6.61 2.83
N PHE A 83 -8.92 -5.56 3.04
CA PHE A 83 -8.15 -5.34 4.26
C PHE A 83 -8.95 -4.67 5.38
N ARG A 84 -10.21 -4.29 5.14
CA ARG A 84 -11.07 -3.68 6.15
C ARG A 84 -11.74 -4.74 7.02
N SER A 85 -11.85 -4.44 8.32
CA SER A 85 -12.63 -5.23 9.28
C SER A 85 -14.04 -4.63 9.46
N ALA A 86 -14.95 -5.38 10.08
CA ALA A 86 -16.29 -4.89 10.42
C ALA A 86 -16.30 -3.83 11.55
N THR A 87 -15.13 -3.49 12.09
CA THR A 87 -14.89 -2.46 13.10
C THR A 87 -14.32 -1.19 12.45
N PRO A 88 -14.51 0.00 13.07
CA PRO A 88 -14.04 1.26 12.48
C PRO A 88 -12.52 1.44 12.48
N THR A 89 -11.76 0.56 13.16
CA THR A 89 -10.30 0.61 13.21
C THR A 89 -9.66 0.21 11.88
N ASN A 90 -8.84 1.09 11.32
CA ASN A 90 -8.03 0.78 10.15
C ASN A 90 -6.61 0.35 10.57
N LEU A 91 -6.19 -0.84 10.15
CA LEU A 91 -4.86 -1.39 10.47
C LEU A 91 -3.87 -1.26 9.31
N VAL A 92 -4.32 -0.75 8.16
CA VAL A 92 -3.53 -0.60 6.95
C VAL A 92 -3.30 0.87 6.64
N HIS A 93 -2.03 1.27 6.62
CA HIS A 93 -1.61 2.61 6.23
C HIS A 93 -0.54 2.51 5.14
N THR A 94 -0.94 2.83 3.91
CA THR A 94 -0.09 2.80 2.71
C THR A 94 0.60 4.12 2.42
N ARG A 95 0.24 5.18 3.15
CA ARG A 95 0.78 6.54 3.01
C ARG A 95 2.23 6.68 3.45
N THR A 96 2.74 5.70 4.17
CA THR A 96 4.16 5.65 4.54
C THR A 96 5.04 5.20 3.38
N ILE A 97 4.44 4.75 2.27
CA ILE A 97 5.13 4.35 1.04
C ILE A 97 5.08 5.57 0.11
N VAL A 98 6.21 6.26 -0.04
CA VAL A 98 6.29 7.53 -0.76
C VAL A 98 6.86 7.31 -2.15
N ASP A 99 7.98 6.59 -2.25
CA ASP A 99 8.74 6.37 -3.49
C ASP A 99 9.12 4.89 -3.64
N PRO A 100 8.15 4.02 -4.02
CA PRO A 100 8.41 2.60 -4.11
C PRO A 100 9.12 2.24 -5.41
N ARG A 101 10.23 1.50 -5.30
CA ARG A 101 10.85 0.82 -6.44
C ARG A 101 9.94 -0.20 -7.07
N TYR A 102 9.19 -0.93 -6.25
CA TYR A 102 8.23 -1.89 -6.73
C TYR A 102 7.13 -2.15 -5.71
N GLY A 103 5.98 -2.56 -6.22
CA GLY A 103 4.82 -2.97 -5.45
C GLY A 103 4.19 -4.21 -6.07
N GLY A 104 3.77 -5.14 -5.23
CA GLY A 104 3.04 -6.33 -5.64
C GLY A 104 1.79 -6.49 -4.80
N LYS A 105 0.67 -6.86 -5.43
CA LYS A 105 -0.60 -7.08 -4.75
C LYS A 105 -1.30 -8.29 -5.35
N LEU A 106 -1.76 -9.19 -4.49
CA LEU A 106 -2.61 -10.32 -4.86
C LEU A 106 -3.91 -10.21 -4.07
N THR A 107 -5.01 -9.96 -4.76
CA THR A 107 -6.30 -9.71 -4.12
C THR A 107 -7.42 -10.47 -4.81
N GLY A 108 -8.32 -11.06 -4.03
CA GLY A 108 -9.50 -11.70 -4.56
C GLY A 108 -10.08 -12.78 -3.67
N LYS A 109 -10.91 -13.64 -4.26
CA LYS A 109 -11.65 -14.70 -3.58
C LYS A 109 -11.39 -16.06 -4.22
N ILE A 110 -10.99 -17.01 -3.38
CA ILE A 110 -10.77 -18.42 -3.72
C ILE A 110 -11.81 -19.25 -2.97
N GLY A 111 -12.87 -19.66 -3.67
CA GLY A 111 -14.00 -20.36 -3.06
C GLY A 111 -14.69 -19.51 -1.99
N ARG A 112 -14.55 -19.91 -0.72
CA ARG A 112 -15.12 -19.21 0.45
C ARG A 112 -14.11 -18.30 1.17
N THR A 113 -12.88 -18.23 0.68
CA THR A 113 -11.79 -17.49 1.30
C THR A 113 -11.46 -16.26 0.47
N THR A 114 -11.58 -15.08 1.06
CA THR A 114 -11.02 -13.85 0.51
C THR A 114 -9.56 -13.72 0.98
N VAL A 115 -8.67 -13.43 0.04
CA VAL A 115 -7.23 -13.27 0.27
C VAL A 115 -6.82 -11.88 -0.23
N GLY A 116 -6.03 -11.18 0.57
CA GLY A 116 -5.35 -9.97 0.18
C GLY A 116 -3.90 -10.05 0.64
N VAL A 117 -2.96 -9.92 -0.28
CA VAL A 117 -1.53 -9.79 0.01
C VAL A 117 -1.04 -8.55 -0.70
N PHE A 118 -0.24 -7.75 -0.02
CA PHE A 118 0.41 -6.58 -0.56
C PHE A 118 1.84 -6.52 -0.05
N VAL A 119 2.77 -6.22 -0.95
CA VAL A 119 4.18 -5.99 -0.66
C VAL A 119 4.64 -4.74 -1.39
N ALA A 120 5.49 -3.95 -0.78
CA ALA A 120 6.19 -2.86 -1.45
C ALA A 120 7.57 -2.67 -0.85
N ASP A 121 8.49 -2.21 -1.68
CA ASP A 121 9.83 -1.80 -1.29
C ASP A 121 10.00 -0.32 -1.65
N ASP A 122 10.18 0.49 -0.61
CA ASP A 122 10.16 1.96 -0.63
C ASP A 122 11.59 2.50 -0.50
N GLU A 123 12.03 3.33 -1.43
CA GLU A 123 13.37 3.96 -1.44
C GLU A 123 13.44 5.27 -0.63
N ALA A 124 12.28 5.83 -0.28
CA ALA A 124 12.19 7.05 0.54
C ALA A 124 12.04 6.87 2.08
N PRO A 125 12.43 5.78 2.78
CA PRO A 125 12.23 5.69 4.22
C PRO A 125 13.37 6.36 4.98
N GLY A 126 13.73 7.59 4.62
CA GLY A 126 14.75 8.34 5.34
C GLY A 126 15.39 9.43 4.50
N ARG A 127 14.70 10.58 4.43
CA ARG A 127 15.23 11.91 4.02
C ARG A 127 16.34 11.83 2.96
N LEU A 128 15.94 12.01 1.69
CA LEU A 128 16.82 12.17 0.53
C LEU A 128 17.84 13.32 0.66
N ASP A 129 17.73 14.15 1.72
CA ASP A 129 18.51 15.38 1.88
C ASP A 129 19.83 15.23 2.66
N ASP A 130 20.03 14.13 3.41
CA ASP A 130 21.24 13.95 4.23
C ASP A 130 22.04 12.71 3.83
N VAL A 131 22.96 12.91 2.88
CA VAL A 131 23.92 11.91 2.37
C VAL A 131 24.82 11.32 3.47
N SER A 132 24.89 11.97 4.64
CA SER A 132 25.69 11.51 5.79
C SER A 132 24.92 10.64 6.79
N ALA A 133 23.61 10.48 6.61
CA ALA A 133 22.80 9.65 7.49
C ALA A 133 23.09 8.14 7.29
N PRO A 134 23.19 7.33 8.37
CA PRO A 134 23.41 5.87 8.27
C PRO A 134 22.32 5.11 7.50
N SER A 135 21.16 5.76 7.33
CA SER A 135 19.97 5.31 6.61
C SER A 135 19.96 5.65 5.11
N PHE A 136 20.91 6.45 4.62
CA PHE A 136 20.96 6.90 3.23
C PHE A 136 21.08 5.70 2.26
N GLY A 137 20.17 5.60 1.30
CA GLY A 137 20.12 4.50 0.32
C GLY A 137 19.53 3.18 0.83
N ARG A 138 18.96 3.14 2.05
CA ARG A 138 18.23 1.96 2.55
C ARG A 138 16.77 2.01 2.10
N THR A 139 16.19 0.83 1.84
CA THR A 139 14.76 0.71 1.51
C THR A 139 13.96 0.19 2.70
N ALA A 140 12.67 0.52 2.73
CA ALA A 140 11.72 -0.01 3.70
C ALA A 140 10.81 -1.01 3.01
N GLN A 141 10.69 -2.17 3.63
CA GLN A 141 9.82 -3.22 3.14
C GLN A 141 8.51 -3.15 3.90
N SER A 142 7.41 -3.01 3.16
CA SER A 142 6.06 -3.03 3.69
C SER A 142 5.36 -4.31 3.25
N PHE A 143 4.73 -5.01 4.18
CA PHE A 143 3.91 -6.19 3.93
C PHE A 143 2.55 -6.03 4.60
N ILE A 144 1.50 -6.44 3.89
CA ILE A 144 0.15 -6.56 4.43
C ILE A 144 -0.42 -7.88 3.93
N GLY A 145 -0.88 -8.72 4.86
CA GLY A 145 -1.53 -9.99 4.59
C GLY A 145 -2.89 -10.05 5.24
N ARG A 146 -3.88 -10.56 4.51
CA ARG A 146 -5.26 -10.67 4.96
C ARG A 146 -5.88 -11.97 4.45
N LEU A 147 -6.49 -12.69 5.38
CA LEU A 147 -7.32 -13.86 5.10
C LEU A 147 -8.68 -13.67 5.76
N ARG A 148 -9.75 -13.92 5.01
CA ARG A 148 -11.12 -13.94 5.53
C ARG A 148 -11.83 -15.17 5.00
N TYR A 149 -12.47 -15.93 5.88
CA TYR A 149 -13.27 -17.10 5.53
C TYR A 149 -14.75 -16.83 5.80
N ASP A 150 -15.57 -16.92 4.76
CA ASP A 150 -17.02 -16.74 4.86
C ASP A 150 -17.69 -18.00 5.42
N LEU A 151 -18.47 -17.87 6.50
CA LEU A 151 -19.09 -18.98 7.25
C LEU A 151 -20.54 -19.28 6.83
N TYR A 152 -21.42 -18.28 6.84
CA TYR A 152 -22.81 -18.42 6.38
C TYR A 152 -23.46 -17.04 6.31
N GLY A 153 -24.28 -16.81 5.28
CA GLY A 153 -24.75 -15.46 4.97
C GLY A 153 -23.59 -14.47 4.99
N ASP A 154 -23.72 -13.39 5.75
CA ASP A 154 -22.69 -12.36 5.90
C ASP A 154 -21.76 -12.57 7.11
N SER A 155 -21.77 -13.78 7.70
CA SER A 155 -20.89 -14.11 8.83
C SER A 155 -19.53 -14.58 8.34
N TYR A 156 -18.45 -14.12 8.98
CA TYR A 156 -17.09 -14.46 8.63
C TYR A 156 -16.14 -14.41 9.84
N VAL A 157 -14.99 -15.05 9.67
CA VAL A 157 -13.81 -14.86 10.51
C VAL A 157 -12.63 -14.49 9.64
N GLY A 158 -11.67 -13.75 10.17
CA GLY A 158 -10.48 -13.40 9.44
C GLY A 158 -9.29 -13.09 10.33
N ALA A 159 -8.11 -13.09 9.72
CA ALA A 159 -6.87 -12.64 10.29
C ALA A 159 -6.21 -11.61 9.36
N ILE A 160 -5.53 -10.63 9.93
CA ILE A 160 -4.76 -9.61 9.22
C ILE A 160 -3.39 -9.46 9.89
N ALA A 161 -2.36 -9.24 9.09
CA ALA A 161 -1.03 -8.92 9.57
C ALA A 161 -0.46 -7.79 8.71
N THR A 162 0.19 -6.83 9.35
CA THR A 162 0.96 -5.78 8.68
C THR A 162 2.36 -5.76 9.27
N ALA A 163 3.35 -5.52 8.43
CA ALA A 163 4.73 -5.39 8.83
C ALA A 163 5.38 -4.28 8.01
N ARG A 164 6.20 -3.47 8.67
CA ARG A 164 7.10 -2.52 8.04
C ARG A 164 8.47 -2.70 8.66
N GLU A 165 9.48 -2.88 7.83
CA GLU A 165 10.87 -3.07 8.25
C GLU A 165 11.74 -2.02 7.58
N PHE A 166 12.64 -1.40 8.34
CA PHE A 166 13.58 -0.40 7.86
C PHE A 166 14.91 -0.53 8.59
N GLY A 167 15.92 -1.10 7.92
CA GLY A 167 17.18 -1.41 8.60
C GLY A 167 16.97 -2.41 9.74
N ASP A 168 17.36 -2.03 10.95
CA ASP A 168 17.17 -2.84 12.17
C ASP A 168 15.83 -2.56 12.88
N ASP A 169 15.09 -1.54 12.41
CA ASP A 169 13.79 -1.14 12.95
C ASP A 169 12.67 -1.95 12.30
N TYR A 170 11.67 -2.31 13.10
CA TYR A 170 10.45 -2.92 12.58
C TYR A 170 9.22 -2.51 13.36
N ASN A 171 8.09 -2.49 12.67
CA ASN A 171 6.77 -2.41 13.27
C ASN A 171 5.88 -3.48 12.64
N ARG A 172 5.37 -4.39 13.48
CA ARG A 172 4.52 -5.51 13.07
C ARG A 172 3.21 -5.44 13.86
N VAL A 173 2.09 -5.55 13.16
CA VAL A 173 0.75 -5.56 13.77
C VAL A 173 0.01 -6.80 13.28
N GLY A 174 -0.52 -7.58 14.20
CA GLY A 174 -1.37 -8.73 13.90
C GLY A 174 -2.77 -8.52 14.46
N GLY A 175 -3.79 -9.02 13.77
CA GLY A 175 -5.17 -8.94 14.23
C GLY A 175 -6.03 -10.10 13.77
N VAL A 176 -7.08 -10.38 14.54
CA VAL A 176 -8.12 -11.35 14.22
C VAL A 176 -9.46 -10.66 14.39
N ASP A 177 -10.34 -10.84 13.42
CA ASP A 177 -11.65 -10.21 13.41
C ASP A 177 -12.75 -11.19 12.98
N GLY A 178 -13.98 -10.85 13.30
CA GLY A 178 -15.12 -11.65 12.90
C GLY A 178 -16.41 -10.87 12.95
N ARG A 179 -17.38 -11.33 12.17
CA ARG A 179 -18.76 -10.85 12.19
C ARG A 179 -19.69 -12.05 12.18
N PHE A 180 -20.67 -12.08 13.08
CA PHE A 180 -21.63 -13.17 13.21
C PHE A 180 -23.03 -12.60 13.17
N ARG A 181 -23.82 -13.01 12.18
CA ARG A 181 -25.23 -12.65 12.10
C ARG A 181 -26.05 -13.55 13.04
N LEU A 182 -26.76 -12.92 13.98
CA LEU A 182 -27.66 -13.54 14.95
C LEU A 182 -29.12 -13.26 14.52
N GLY A 183 -29.75 -14.19 13.81
CA GLY A 183 -31.11 -14.00 13.28
C GLY A 183 -31.17 -13.04 12.09
N ARG A 184 -32.34 -12.44 11.81
CA ARG A 184 -32.56 -11.65 10.57
C ARG A 184 -31.99 -10.23 10.62
N THR A 185 -31.79 -9.66 11.81
CA THR A 185 -31.51 -8.22 11.99
C THR A 185 -30.31 -7.92 12.88
N HIS A 186 -29.83 -8.86 13.69
CA HIS A 186 -28.73 -8.62 14.62
C HIS A 186 -27.41 -9.18 14.09
N ALA A 187 -26.32 -8.47 14.37
CA ALA A 187 -24.97 -8.94 14.11
C ALA A 187 -24.04 -8.53 15.25
N VAL A 188 -23.07 -9.39 15.55
CA VAL A 188 -21.98 -9.11 16.50
C VAL A 188 -20.68 -9.11 15.72
N SER A 189 -19.85 -8.10 15.94
CA SER A 189 -18.52 -8.01 15.34
C SER A 189 -17.46 -7.91 16.44
N PHE A 190 -16.28 -8.46 16.19
CA PHE A 190 -15.12 -8.28 17.07
C PHE A 190 -13.86 -8.00 16.24
N LEU A 191 -12.89 -7.35 16.88
CA LEU A 191 -11.52 -7.20 16.41
C LEU A 191 -10.59 -7.28 17.62
N ALA A 192 -9.59 -8.16 17.56
CA ALA A 192 -8.49 -8.22 18.50
C ALA A 192 -7.19 -7.90 17.75
N VAL A 193 -6.34 -7.05 18.31
CA VAL A 193 -5.10 -6.56 17.67
C VAL A 193 -3.96 -6.60 18.68
N GLY A 194 -2.78 -6.98 18.23
CA GLY A 194 -1.52 -6.84 18.95
C GLY A 194 -0.45 -6.27 18.03
N SER A 195 0.52 -5.55 18.58
CA SER A 195 1.65 -5.02 17.83
C SER A 195 2.96 -5.25 18.57
N GLU A 196 4.02 -5.34 17.78
CA GLU A 196 5.40 -5.44 18.24
C GLU A 196 6.23 -4.46 17.42
N HIS A 197 7.07 -3.68 18.08
CA HIS A 197 7.98 -2.74 17.42
C HIS A 197 9.37 -2.80 18.05
N ARG A 198 10.37 -2.45 17.25
CA ARG A 198 11.74 -2.28 17.68
C ARG A 198 12.28 -1.03 17.00
N ASP A 199 12.86 -0.17 17.83
CA ASP A 199 13.57 1.04 17.41
C ASP A 199 15.02 0.91 17.89
N SER A 200 15.99 1.18 17.01
CA SER A 200 17.44 1.03 17.23
C SER A 200 18.19 2.37 17.36
#